data_AF-A0A662L4M9-F1
#
_entry.id   AF-A0A662L4M9-F1
#
_cell.length_a   1.000
_cell.length_b   1.000
_cell.length_c   1.000
_cell.angle_alpha   90.00
_cell.angle_beta   90.00
_cell.angle_gamma   90.00
#
_symmetry.space_group_name_H-M   'P 1'
#
loop_
_entity.id
_entity.type
_entity.pdbx_description
1 polymer ?
#
loop_
_entity_poly.entity_id
_entity_poly.type
_entity_poly.pdbx_seq_one_letter_code
_entity_poly.pdbx_strand_id
1 'polypeptide(L)'
;FIPFVMKKMGLENGMCRHMLKDKKKTHIKIKWIPAGVEIKICEECASRNTIMEMTKYFYSPNIEKEFKAEVEGKFVSCHKKCDKCFIEEAIEKQTDDSYYIQGKIDDKKFIENWYKKVQWNIEKLHEGVFILDGICYGKDIDAVIEKMKPSKWEEMALRYILEKIDRPLIMENATSNKILSKYWEEYGDKIIKTMAGDAWEKIESKNLMPSEILERAYAETEKQKVLKDLPAFKSLPPLAEFADKIARAYRIGGYKEAIRVIHDEEMDVKKKAIAYAFLLAFNKAEGEEWKYSDMEKDFGRNLMKYAAELIEKKGEEYEKALQEMLTMTGSTKKIRG
;
A
#
# COMPACT_ATOMS: atom_id res chain seq x y z
N PHE A 1 22.24 -40.56 37.40
CA PHE A 1 22.41 -39.11 37.62
C PHE A 1 21.57 -38.26 36.65
N ILE A 2 21.76 -38.38 35.34
CA ILE A 2 21.02 -37.60 34.33
C ILE A 2 19.48 -37.64 34.49
N PRO A 3 18.81 -38.81 34.66
CA PRO A 3 17.36 -38.84 34.85
C PRO A 3 16.86 -38.07 36.08
N PHE A 4 17.69 -37.98 37.12
CA PHE A 4 17.37 -37.20 38.31
C PHE A 4 17.34 -35.70 38.01
N VAL A 5 18.35 -35.18 37.28
CA VAL A 5 18.40 -33.77 36.87
C VAL A 5 17.22 -33.44 35.96
N MET A 6 16.91 -34.28 34.97
CA MET A 6 15.75 -34.06 34.06
C MET A 6 14.42 -33.99 34.84
N LYS A 7 14.20 -34.93 35.76
CA LYS A 7 13.01 -34.95 36.60
C LYS A 7 12.89 -33.70 37.47
N LYS A 8 14.01 -33.22 38.04
CA LYS A 8 14.05 -31.97 38.83
C LYS A 8 13.78 -30.73 37.98
N MET A 9 14.24 -30.73 36.74
CA MET A 9 13.96 -29.67 35.77
C MET A 9 12.52 -29.72 35.22
N GLY A 10 11.75 -30.77 35.50
CA GLY A 10 10.41 -30.97 34.93
C GLY A 10 10.45 -31.32 33.44
N LEU A 11 11.56 -31.90 32.98
CA LEU A 11 11.81 -32.27 31.59
C LEU A 11 11.57 -33.76 31.39
N GLU A 12 10.94 -34.09 30.28
CA GLU A 12 10.69 -35.46 29.84
C GLU A 12 11.42 -35.67 28.51
N ASN A 13 12.31 -36.67 28.46
CA ASN A 13 13.22 -36.90 27.32
C ASN A 13 14.04 -35.66 26.93
N GLY A 14 14.45 -34.84 27.92
CA GLY A 14 15.17 -33.59 27.71
C GLY A 14 14.31 -32.43 27.20
N MET A 15 13.00 -32.62 27.05
CA MET A 15 12.10 -31.60 26.48
C MET A 15 11.13 -31.08 27.52
N CYS A 16 10.76 -29.80 27.42
CA CYS A 16 9.59 -29.31 28.14
C CYS A 16 8.29 -29.92 27.53
N ARG A 17 7.21 -29.94 28.31
CA ARG A 17 5.92 -30.54 27.88
C ARG A 17 5.39 -29.96 26.55
N HIS A 18 5.63 -28.68 26.28
CA HIS A 18 5.18 -28.05 25.04
C HIS A 18 5.98 -28.54 23.82
N MET A 19 7.28 -28.76 23.95
CA MET A 19 8.14 -29.30 22.89
C MET A 19 7.81 -30.75 22.55
N LEU A 20 7.27 -31.53 23.49
CA LEU A 20 6.76 -32.88 23.21
C LEU A 20 5.51 -32.85 22.33
N LYS A 21 4.66 -31.82 22.46
CA LYS A 21 3.44 -31.65 21.66
C LYS A 21 3.72 -31.05 20.29
N ASP A 22 4.60 -30.05 20.23
CA ASP A 22 4.97 -29.37 19.00
C ASP A 22 6.48 -29.12 18.94
N LYS A 23 7.17 -29.94 18.15
CA LYS A 23 8.62 -29.88 17.97
C LYS A 23 9.07 -28.73 17.07
N LYS A 24 8.16 -28.00 16.43
CA LYS A 24 8.47 -26.89 15.50
C LYS A 24 8.46 -25.51 16.16
N LYS A 25 8.11 -25.41 17.45
CA LYS A 25 8.17 -24.15 18.18
C LYS A 25 9.60 -23.63 18.28
N THR A 26 9.76 -22.31 18.27
CA THR A 26 11.04 -21.67 18.61
C THR A 26 11.46 -22.09 20.02
N HIS A 27 12.68 -22.59 20.15
CA HIS A 27 13.20 -23.14 21.38
C HIS A 27 14.71 -22.97 21.51
N ILE A 28 15.19 -23.00 22.74
CA ILE A 28 16.60 -23.13 23.05
C ILE A 28 16.94 -24.61 23.00
N LYS A 29 18.02 -24.95 22.30
CA LYS A 29 18.64 -26.25 22.27
C LYS A 29 19.97 -26.18 23.01
N ILE A 30 20.03 -26.88 24.14
CA ILE A 30 21.19 -26.91 25.02
C ILE A 30 21.82 -28.30 24.89
N LYS A 31 23.06 -28.36 24.44
CA LYS A 31 23.88 -29.58 24.42
C LYS A 31 24.68 -29.65 25.72
N TRP A 32 24.38 -30.64 26.55
CA TRP A 32 25.21 -30.97 27.71
C TRP A 32 26.28 -31.99 27.27
N ILE A 33 27.48 -31.48 26.99
CA ILE A 33 28.54 -32.19 26.27
C ILE A 33 28.99 -33.46 27.01
N PRO A 34 29.36 -33.42 28.31
CA PRO A 34 29.84 -34.62 29.00
C PRO A 34 28.77 -35.70 29.15
N ALA A 35 27.50 -35.30 29.21
CA ALA A 35 26.37 -36.22 29.36
C ALA A 35 25.86 -36.79 28.04
N GLY A 36 26.23 -36.20 26.90
CA GLY A 36 25.70 -36.57 25.59
C GLY A 36 24.19 -36.36 25.47
N VAL A 37 23.63 -35.37 26.18
CA VAL A 37 22.18 -35.10 26.21
C VAL A 37 21.86 -33.74 25.62
N GLU A 38 20.78 -33.69 24.84
CA GLU A 38 20.16 -32.45 24.37
C GLU A 38 18.92 -32.10 25.18
N ILE A 39 18.81 -30.82 25.49
CA ILE A 39 17.69 -30.25 26.22
C ILE A 39 17.02 -29.20 25.36
N LYS A 40 15.69 -29.24 25.28
CA LYS A 40 14.89 -28.32 24.45
C LYS A 40 13.85 -27.58 25.29
N ILE A 41 13.98 -26.26 25.36
CA ILE A 41 13.10 -25.37 26.13
C ILE A 41 12.41 -24.39 25.18
N CYS A 42 11.09 -24.47 25.07
CA CYS A 42 10.32 -23.51 24.28
C CYS A 42 10.22 -22.15 24.97
N GLU A 43 9.85 -21.13 24.19
CA GLU A 43 9.62 -19.76 24.66
C GLU A 43 8.63 -19.66 25.84
N GLU A 44 7.55 -20.46 25.85
CA GLU A 44 6.55 -20.49 26.93
C GLU A 44 7.12 -21.02 28.26
N CYS A 45 8.21 -21.78 28.22
CA CYS A 45 8.86 -22.35 29.41
C CYS A 45 10.14 -21.59 29.81
N ALA A 46 10.48 -20.51 29.11
CA ALA A 46 11.75 -19.81 29.19
C ALA A 46 11.86 -18.83 30.38
N SER A 47 11.30 -19.18 31.55
CA SER A 47 11.17 -18.27 32.70
C SER A 47 12.39 -18.18 33.63
N ARG A 48 13.45 -18.94 33.35
CA ARG A 48 14.67 -19.06 34.16
C ARG A 48 15.87 -19.27 33.27
N ASN A 49 17.08 -19.37 33.83
CA ASN A 49 18.23 -19.86 33.07
C ASN A 49 18.37 -21.38 33.30
N THR A 50 18.08 -22.17 32.27
CA THR A 50 18.06 -23.64 32.38
C THR A 50 19.43 -24.22 32.75
N ILE A 51 20.54 -23.65 32.23
CA ILE A 51 21.90 -24.11 32.55
C ILE A 51 22.21 -23.86 34.04
N MET A 52 21.92 -22.66 34.56
CA MET A 52 22.16 -22.31 35.97
C MET A 52 21.31 -23.14 36.94
N GLU A 53 20.10 -23.53 36.54
CA GLU A 53 19.30 -24.44 37.35
C GLU A 53 19.89 -25.86 37.38
N MET A 54 20.47 -26.31 36.26
CA MET A 54 21.10 -27.63 36.19
C MET A 54 22.39 -27.70 37.04
N THR A 55 23.20 -26.65 37.03
CA THR A 55 24.48 -26.61 37.77
C THR A 55 24.29 -26.62 39.29
N LYS A 56 23.07 -26.42 39.80
CA LYS A 56 22.76 -26.66 41.23
C LYS A 56 22.89 -28.12 41.65
N TYR A 57 22.90 -29.05 40.70
CA TYR A 57 22.90 -30.49 40.97
C TYR A 57 24.26 -31.18 40.75
N PHE A 58 25.26 -30.49 40.23
CA PHE A 58 26.62 -31.00 40.07
C PHE A 58 27.65 -29.88 40.06
N TYR A 59 28.89 -30.21 40.41
CA TYR A 59 30.00 -29.28 40.35
C TYR A 59 30.65 -29.31 38.97
N SER A 60 30.80 -28.14 38.35
CA SER A 60 31.58 -27.93 37.13
C SER A 60 32.57 -26.79 37.35
N PRO A 61 33.89 -27.03 37.17
CA PRO A 61 34.89 -25.97 37.25
C PRO A 61 34.88 -25.02 36.05
N ASN A 62 34.29 -25.43 34.92
CA ASN A 62 34.19 -24.60 33.72
C ASN A 62 32.94 -24.95 32.91
N ILE A 63 31.84 -24.26 33.21
CA ILE A 63 30.51 -24.49 32.62
C ILE A 63 30.51 -24.21 31.10
N GLU A 64 31.33 -23.27 30.61
CA GLU A 64 31.44 -22.93 29.18
C GLU A 64 31.97 -24.08 28.32
N LYS A 65 32.75 -25.00 28.91
CA LYS A 65 33.23 -26.20 28.20
C LYS A 65 32.24 -27.36 28.28
N GLU A 66 31.24 -27.28 29.14
CA GLU A 66 30.27 -28.35 29.36
C GLU A 66 28.97 -28.15 28.58
N PHE A 67 28.66 -26.92 28.23
CA PHE A 67 27.43 -26.57 27.53
C PHE A 67 27.69 -25.84 26.22
N LYS A 68 26.82 -26.08 25.26
CA LYS A 68 26.59 -25.21 24.11
C LYS A 68 25.11 -24.95 24.00
N ALA A 69 24.73 -23.72 23.70
CA ALA A 69 23.34 -23.35 23.54
C ALA A 69 23.12 -22.64 22.21
N GLU A 70 22.07 -23.04 21.49
CA GLU A 70 21.63 -22.40 20.26
C GLU A 70 20.12 -22.21 20.30
N VAL A 71 19.60 -21.22 19.58
CA VAL A 71 18.15 -21.05 19.41
C VAL A 71 17.78 -21.63 18.05
N GLU A 72 16.91 -22.64 18.05
CA GLU A 72 16.31 -23.21 16.85
C GLU A 72 14.87 -22.71 16.74
N GLY A 73 14.52 -22.05 15.65
CA GLY A 73 13.19 -21.49 15.50
C GLY A 73 12.91 -20.94 14.11
N LYS A 74 11.68 -20.49 13.93
CA LYS A 74 11.20 -19.92 12.68
C LYS A 74 11.06 -18.41 12.84
N PHE A 75 12.01 -17.64 12.30
CA PHE A 75 11.96 -16.17 12.32
C PHE A 75 10.83 -15.63 11.45
N VAL A 76 10.66 -16.19 10.25
CA VAL A 76 9.63 -15.80 9.27
C VAL A 76 8.95 -17.01 8.64
N SER A 77 7.71 -16.81 8.21
CA SER A 77 7.01 -17.74 7.32
C SER A 77 7.20 -17.35 5.87
N CYS A 78 7.74 -18.24 5.04
CA CYS A 78 7.85 -17.97 3.61
C CYS A 78 6.47 -18.07 2.94
N HIS A 79 6.08 -17.05 2.18
CA HIS A 79 4.88 -17.05 1.36
C HIS A 79 4.93 -18.18 0.31
N LYS A 80 6.11 -18.35 -0.31
CA LYS A 80 6.40 -19.40 -1.29
C LYS A 80 7.76 -20.03 -0.99
N LYS A 81 7.90 -21.32 -1.30
CA LYS A 81 9.21 -21.99 -1.25
C LYS A 81 10.08 -21.42 -2.37
N CYS A 82 11.29 -20.97 -2.03
CA CYS A 82 12.28 -20.50 -2.98
C CYS A 82 13.34 -21.59 -3.25
N ASP A 83 13.93 -21.57 -4.44
CA ASP A 83 15.04 -22.46 -4.80
C ASP A 83 16.33 -22.05 -4.08
N LYS A 84 16.52 -20.75 -3.88
CA LYS A 84 17.58 -20.16 -3.06
C LYS A 84 16.98 -19.10 -2.12
N CYS A 85 17.25 -19.22 -0.82
CA CYS A 85 16.73 -18.30 0.17
C CYS A 85 17.73 -17.14 0.42
N PHE A 86 17.29 -15.92 0.15
CA PHE A 86 18.13 -14.71 0.29
C PHE A 86 18.51 -14.37 1.74
N ILE A 87 17.82 -14.94 2.72
CA ILE A 87 18.00 -14.65 4.15
C ILE A 87 18.50 -15.85 4.96
N GLU A 88 18.83 -16.96 4.30
CA GLU A 88 19.22 -18.21 4.97
C GLU A 88 20.45 -18.02 5.84
N GLU A 89 21.54 -17.51 5.27
CA GLU A 89 22.77 -17.22 6.01
C GLU A 89 22.54 -16.22 7.17
N ALA A 90 21.63 -15.27 6.99
CA ALA A 90 21.29 -14.28 8.02
C ALA A 90 20.57 -14.91 9.22
N ILE A 91 19.75 -15.95 8.98
CA ILE A 91 19.04 -16.73 9.99
C ILE A 91 19.96 -17.74 10.67
N GLU A 92 20.81 -18.42 9.89
CA GLU A 92 21.69 -19.48 10.41
C GLU A 92 22.84 -18.96 11.26
N LYS A 93 23.17 -17.67 11.13
CA LYS A 93 24.23 -17.05 11.93
C LYS A 93 23.88 -17.02 13.41
N GLN A 94 24.57 -17.88 14.15
CA GLN A 94 24.34 -18.11 15.58
C GLN A 94 24.60 -16.87 16.44
N THR A 95 23.80 -16.76 17.50
CA THR A 95 24.02 -15.80 18.58
C THR A 95 25.11 -16.32 19.51
N ASP A 96 25.93 -15.41 20.04
CA ASP A 96 26.88 -15.74 21.11
C ASP A 96 26.12 -16.21 22.36
N ASP A 97 26.43 -17.42 22.82
CA ASP A 97 25.80 -18.09 23.96
C ASP A 97 26.55 -17.87 25.28
N SER A 98 27.70 -17.19 25.28
CA SER A 98 28.54 -16.99 26.47
C SER A 98 27.79 -16.34 27.64
N TYR A 99 27.07 -15.24 27.40
CA TYR A 99 26.27 -14.56 28.43
C TYR A 99 25.16 -15.45 28.98
N TYR A 100 24.61 -16.33 28.15
CA TYR A 100 23.58 -17.29 28.56
C TYR A 100 24.18 -18.41 29.40
N ILE A 101 25.29 -19.02 28.96
CA ILE A 101 25.98 -20.09 29.70
C ILE A 101 26.52 -19.59 31.04
N GLN A 102 26.98 -18.35 31.13
CA GLN A 102 27.45 -17.73 32.38
C GLN A 102 26.30 -17.33 33.33
N GLY A 103 25.04 -17.52 32.94
CA GLY A 103 23.89 -17.17 33.78
C GLY A 103 23.58 -15.68 33.87
N LYS A 104 24.17 -14.85 32.99
CA LYS A 104 23.95 -13.39 32.98
C LYS A 104 22.59 -12.99 32.38
N ILE A 105 22.02 -13.87 31.57
CA ILE A 105 20.69 -13.70 30.97
C ILE A 105 19.88 -14.99 31.15
N ASP A 106 18.55 -14.88 31.17
CA ASP A 106 17.65 -16.03 31.24
C ASP A 106 17.33 -16.60 29.84
N ASP A 107 16.60 -17.72 29.82
CA ASP A 107 16.18 -18.41 28.60
C ASP A 107 15.39 -17.45 27.67
N LYS A 108 14.43 -16.68 28.23
CA LYS A 108 13.61 -15.76 27.44
C LYS A 108 14.48 -14.69 26.77
N LYS A 109 15.41 -14.11 27.52
CA LYS A 109 16.28 -13.06 27.00
C LYS A 109 17.23 -13.59 25.92
N PHE A 110 17.67 -14.85 26.03
CA PHE A 110 18.47 -15.49 24.99
C PHE A 110 17.69 -15.62 23.67
N ILE A 111 16.42 -16.05 23.73
CA ILE A 111 15.51 -16.09 22.57
C ILE A 111 15.28 -14.69 21.98
N GLU A 112 14.99 -13.68 22.82
CA GLU A 112 14.83 -12.29 22.36
C GLU A 112 16.08 -11.75 21.65
N ASN A 113 17.26 -12.05 22.20
CA ASN A 113 18.53 -11.64 21.60
C ASN A 113 18.77 -12.33 20.25
N TRP A 114 18.35 -13.58 20.10
CA TRP A 114 18.36 -14.27 18.81
C TRP A 114 17.45 -13.60 17.79
N TYR A 115 16.20 -13.28 18.13
CA TYR A 115 15.30 -12.55 17.21
C TYR A 115 15.91 -11.23 16.74
N LYS A 116 16.45 -10.43 17.67
CA LYS A 116 17.13 -9.17 17.34
C LYS A 116 18.35 -9.36 16.46
N LYS A 117 19.13 -10.42 16.72
CA LYS A 117 20.33 -10.72 15.94
C LYS A 117 19.99 -11.10 14.52
N VAL A 118 19.00 -11.97 14.33
CA VAL A 118 18.52 -12.38 13.01
C VAL A 118 17.98 -11.18 12.25
N GLN A 119 17.12 -10.36 12.87
CA GLN A 119 16.60 -9.14 12.25
C GLN A 119 17.74 -8.22 11.79
N TRP A 120 18.70 -7.95 12.68
CA TRP A 120 19.86 -7.10 12.36
C TRP A 120 20.75 -7.67 11.25
N ASN A 121 20.91 -9.00 11.19
CA ASN A 121 21.65 -9.64 10.09
C ASN A 121 20.92 -9.44 8.76
N ILE A 122 19.59 -9.56 8.76
CA ILE A 122 18.76 -9.34 7.56
C ILE A 122 18.84 -7.87 7.14
N GLU A 123 18.64 -6.91 8.03
CA GLU A 123 18.68 -5.46 7.72
C GLU A 123 20.00 -5.00 7.07
N LYS A 124 21.08 -5.76 7.24
CA LYS A 124 22.40 -5.49 6.65
C LYS A 124 22.59 -6.06 5.25
N LEU A 125 21.65 -6.84 4.75
CA LEU A 125 21.72 -7.37 3.39
C LEU A 125 21.59 -6.22 2.38
N HIS A 126 22.35 -6.31 1.31
CA HIS A 126 22.23 -5.44 0.13
C HIS A 126 21.30 -6.11 -0.90
N GLU A 127 20.19 -6.65 -0.42
CA GLU A 127 19.19 -7.34 -1.21
C GLU A 127 17.79 -6.81 -0.85
N GLY A 128 17.00 -6.43 -1.85
CA GLY A 128 15.62 -5.95 -1.69
C GLY A 128 14.64 -7.08 -1.33
N VAL A 129 14.73 -7.62 -0.11
CA VAL A 129 13.83 -8.67 0.38
C VAL A 129 12.67 -8.08 1.16
N PHE A 130 11.45 -8.54 0.91
CA PHE A 130 10.23 -8.06 1.56
C PHE A 130 9.77 -9.02 2.66
N ILE A 131 9.68 -8.52 3.89
CA ILE A 131 9.20 -9.23 5.08
C ILE A 131 8.12 -8.38 5.75
N LEU A 132 6.88 -8.81 5.64
CA LEU A 132 5.71 -8.06 6.11
C LEU A 132 4.90 -8.95 7.04
N ASP A 133 4.65 -8.48 8.26
CA ASP A 133 3.87 -9.19 9.29
C ASP A 133 4.40 -10.61 9.58
N GLY A 134 5.74 -10.76 9.63
CA GLY A 134 6.39 -12.05 9.85
C GLY A 134 6.34 -13.00 8.65
N ILE A 135 5.85 -12.56 7.49
CA ILE A 135 5.81 -13.32 6.25
C ILE A 135 6.87 -12.79 5.29
N CYS A 136 7.74 -13.69 4.81
CA CYS A 136 8.75 -13.38 3.80
C CYS A 136 8.18 -13.63 2.40
N TYR A 137 8.16 -12.58 1.58
CA TYR A 137 7.75 -12.60 0.16
C TYR A 137 8.96 -12.66 -0.78
N GLY A 138 10.19 -12.68 -0.25
CA GLY A 138 11.39 -12.66 -1.08
C GLY A 138 11.47 -11.35 -1.85
N LYS A 139 11.65 -11.42 -3.18
CA LYS A 139 11.63 -10.26 -4.09
C LYS A 139 10.33 -10.18 -4.89
N ASP A 140 9.29 -10.88 -4.47
CA ASP A 140 8.02 -10.99 -5.21
C ASP A 140 7.15 -9.75 -4.97
N ILE A 141 7.24 -8.78 -5.87
CA ILE A 141 6.47 -7.53 -5.80
C ILE A 141 4.98 -7.81 -5.96
N ASP A 142 4.60 -8.72 -6.86
CA ASP A 142 3.19 -9.02 -7.13
C ASP A 142 2.51 -9.63 -5.90
N ALA A 143 3.18 -10.55 -5.20
CA ALA A 143 2.66 -11.12 -3.96
C ALA A 143 2.49 -10.07 -2.85
N VAL A 144 3.40 -9.07 -2.78
CA VAL A 144 3.25 -7.93 -1.85
C VAL A 144 2.05 -7.06 -2.22
N ILE A 145 1.87 -6.75 -3.50
CA ILE A 145 0.71 -5.97 -3.98
C ILE A 145 -0.60 -6.73 -3.71
N GLU A 146 -0.66 -8.03 -4.01
CA GLU A 146 -1.84 -8.87 -3.75
C GLU A 146 -2.19 -8.91 -2.26
N LYS A 147 -1.19 -9.02 -1.39
CA LYS A 147 -1.37 -8.97 0.06
C LYS A 147 -1.93 -7.63 0.52
N MET A 148 -1.39 -6.53 -0.01
CA MET A 148 -1.73 -5.17 0.43
C MET A 148 -3.07 -4.68 -0.11
N LYS A 149 -3.50 -5.17 -1.29
CA LYS A 149 -4.70 -4.71 -2.00
C LYS A 149 -4.78 -3.17 -2.10
N PRO A 150 -3.73 -2.51 -2.61
CA PRO A 150 -3.69 -1.06 -2.71
C PRO A 150 -4.75 -0.52 -3.66
N SER A 151 -5.08 0.76 -3.51
CA SER A 151 -5.76 1.53 -4.56
C SER A 151 -4.87 1.65 -5.81
N LYS A 152 -5.45 2.07 -6.96
CA LYS A 152 -4.71 2.14 -8.23
C LYS A 152 -3.45 3.01 -8.15
N TRP A 153 -3.54 4.16 -7.49
CA TRP A 153 -2.42 5.10 -7.35
C TRP A 153 -1.38 4.62 -6.35
N GLU A 154 -1.81 3.97 -5.27
CA GLU A 154 -0.90 3.33 -4.31
C GLU A 154 -0.15 2.16 -4.96
N GLU A 155 -0.82 1.36 -5.80
CA GLU A 155 -0.16 0.25 -6.51
C GLU A 155 0.99 0.76 -7.38
N MET A 156 0.75 1.81 -8.17
CA MET A 156 1.77 2.43 -9.02
C MET A 156 2.98 2.89 -8.19
N ALA A 157 2.72 3.57 -7.07
CA ALA A 157 3.76 4.08 -6.19
C ALA A 157 4.52 2.95 -5.46
N LEU A 158 3.81 1.95 -4.96
CA LEU A 158 4.42 0.80 -4.28
C LEU A 158 5.30 0.01 -5.23
N ARG A 159 4.84 -0.28 -6.46
CA ARG A 159 5.66 -0.96 -7.47
C ARG A 159 6.95 -0.19 -7.73
N TYR A 160 6.85 1.11 -7.95
CA TYR A 160 8.02 1.97 -8.16
C TYR A 160 9.05 1.89 -7.01
N ILE A 161 8.59 1.90 -5.76
CA ILE A 161 9.46 1.80 -4.59
C ILE A 161 10.07 0.40 -4.49
N LEU A 162 9.23 -0.64 -4.56
CA LEU A 162 9.65 -2.03 -4.37
C LEU A 162 10.65 -2.49 -5.44
N GLU A 163 10.57 -1.95 -6.67
CA GLU A 163 11.55 -2.18 -7.73
C GLU A 163 12.91 -1.52 -7.48
N LYS A 164 12.96 -0.46 -6.67
CA LYS A 164 14.17 0.36 -6.47
C LYS A 164 14.89 0.07 -5.17
N ILE A 165 14.22 -0.51 -4.17
CA ILE A 165 14.88 -0.80 -2.91
C ILE A 165 15.91 -1.93 -3.05
N ASP A 166 17.12 -1.64 -2.61
CA ASP A 166 18.27 -2.56 -2.59
C ASP A 166 18.52 -3.12 -1.18
N ARG A 167 17.68 -2.76 -0.21
CA ARG A 167 17.75 -3.21 1.19
C ARG A 167 16.44 -3.86 1.62
N PRO A 168 16.47 -4.75 2.63
CA PRO A 168 15.26 -5.39 3.09
C PRO A 168 14.22 -4.43 3.62
N LEU A 169 12.98 -4.68 3.23
CA LEU A 169 11.79 -4.06 3.80
C LEU A 169 11.21 -5.00 4.86
N ILE A 170 11.53 -4.75 6.12
CA ILE A 170 10.94 -5.43 7.27
C ILE A 170 9.91 -4.49 7.92
N MET A 171 8.66 -4.94 8.05
CA MET A 171 7.59 -4.12 8.64
C MET A 171 6.51 -4.95 9.34
N GLU A 172 6.11 -4.52 10.52
CA GLU A 172 4.95 -5.05 11.25
C GLU A 172 3.71 -4.17 11.09
N ASN A 173 2.54 -4.81 11.11
CA ASN A 173 1.25 -4.19 10.85
C ASN A 173 1.29 -3.38 9.54
N ALA A 174 1.82 -4.02 8.50
CA ALA A 174 2.19 -3.33 7.27
C ALA A 174 0.94 -2.85 6.50
N THR A 175 1.00 -1.62 5.99
CA THR A 175 -0.03 -1.03 5.13
C THR A 175 0.62 -0.29 3.97
N SER A 176 -0.11 -0.11 2.86
CA SER A 176 0.35 0.67 1.71
C SER A 176 0.92 2.02 2.15
N ASN A 177 0.13 2.79 2.92
CA ASN A 177 0.53 4.10 3.39
C ASN A 177 1.77 4.06 4.31
N LYS A 178 1.94 3.05 5.17
CA LYS A 178 3.16 2.94 5.99
C LYS A 178 4.42 2.71 5.15
N ILE A 179 4.33 1.87 4.13
CA ILE A 179 5.44 1.65 3.20
C ILE A 179 5.73 2.94 2.44
N LEU A 180 4.70 3.59 1.89
CA LEU A 180 4.85 4.86 1.18
C LEU A 180 5.50 5.93 2.07
N SER A 181 5.01 6.12 3.31
CA SER A 181 5.58 7.07 4.27
C SER A 181 7.05 6.80 4.58
N LYS A 182 7.46 5.53 4.72
CA LYS A 182 8.86 5.17 4.99
C LYS A 182 9.81 5.63 3.87
N TYR A 183 9.34 5.62 2.63
CA TYR A 183 10.15 5.88 1.44
C TYR A 183 9.78 7.20 0.74
N TRP A 184 8.91 8.00 1.36
CA TRP A 184 8.33 9.17 0.73
C TRP A 184 9.35 10.26 0.45
N GLU A 185 10.25 10.53 1.39
CA GLU A 185 11.30 11.54 1.20
C GLU A 185 12.24 11.20 0.04
N GLU A 186 12.48 9.91 -0.23
CA GLU A 186 13.43 9.47 -1.26
C GLU A 186 12.81 9.38 -2.66
N TYR A 187 11.54 8.98 -2.74
CA TYR A 187 10.88 8.65 -4.00
C TYR A 187 9.61 9.46 -4.30
N GLY A 188 9.03 10.16 -3.32
CA GLY A 188 7.75 10.85 -3.43
C GLY A 188 7.68 11.78 -4.64
N ASP A 189 8.62 12.73 -4.74
CA ASP A 189 8.67 13.69 -5.86
C ASP A 189 8.80 13.00 -7.21
N LYS A 190 9.60 11.92 -7.28
CA LYS A 190 9.80 11.16 -8.54
C LYS A 190 8.54 10.42 -8.95
N ILE A 191 7.82 9.84 -7.99
CA ILE A 191 6.55 9.13 -8.23
C ILE A 191 5.51 10.13 -8.73
N ILE A 192 5.33 11.25 -8.02
CA ILE A 192 4.36 12.29 -8.39
C ILE A 192 4.69 12.85 -9.77
N LYS A 193 5.96 13.18 -10.04
CA LYS A 193 6.40 13.69 -11.35
C LYS A 193 6.13 12.68 -12.47
N THR A 194 6.31 11.38 -12.21
CA THR A 194 6.03 10.33 -13.18
C THR A 194 4.52 10.20 -13.44
N MET A 195 3.69 10.41 -12.42
CA MET A 195 2.22 10.35 -12.54
C MET A 195 1.65 11.59 -13.24
N ALA A 196 1.92 12.77 -12.68
CA ALA A 196 1.26 14.02 -13.03
C ALA A 196 1.99 14.85 -14.11
N GLY A 197 3.18 14.43 -14.55
CA GLY A 197 3.98 15.17 -15.53
C GLY A 197 4.22 16.60 -15.06
N ASP A 198 4.02 17.59 -15.94
CA ASP A 198 4.23 19.02 -15.64
C ASP A 198 3.26 19.59 -14.60
N ALA A 199 2.17 18.90 -14.28
CA ALA A 199 1.21 19.34 -13.26
C ALA A 199 1.68 19.06 -11.83
N TRP A 200 2.81 18.36 -11.65
CA TRP A 200 3.26 17.89 -10.34
C TRP A 200 3.47 19.03 -9.33
N GLU A 201 3.99 20.19 -9.77
CA GLU A 201 4.24 21.37 -8.91
C GLU A 201 2.96 22.01 -8.36
N LYS A 202 1.82 21.76 -9.01
CA LYS A 202 0.51 22.30 -8.61
C LYS A 202 -0.22 21.41 -7.62
N ILE A 203 0.31 20.21 -7.34
CA ILE A 203 -0.31 19.29 -6.40
C ILE A 203 0.00 19.77 -4.99
N GLU A 204 -1.03 20.29 -4.33
CA GLU A 204 -0.93 20.65 -2.92
C GLU A 204 -0.67 19.39 -2.09
N SER A 205 0.48 19.38 -1.42
CA SER A 205 0.98 18.27 -0.59
C SER A 205 1.03 18.59 0.91
N LYS A 206 0.71 19.83 1.29
CA LYS A 206 0.88 20.31 2.67
C LYS A 206 -0.06 19.58 3.64
N ASN A 207 0.51 19.00 4.69
CA ASN A 207 -0.20 18.26 5.75
C ASN A 207 -0.98 17.03 5.28
N LEU A 208 -0.64 16.46 4.12
CA LEU A 208 -1.30 15.28 3.59
C LEU A 208 -0.42 14.04 3.71
N MET A 209 -1.07 12.90 3.85
CA MET A 209 -0.41 11.60 3.79
C MET A 209 -0.02 11.27 2.34
N PRO A 210 1.05 10.48 2.13
CA PRO A 210 1.48 10.05 0.80
C PRO A 210 0.35 9.54 -0.10
N SER A 211 -0.53 8.68 0.44
CA SER A 211 -1.65 8.12 -0.33
C SER A 211 -2.61 9.20 -0.84
N GLU A 212 -2.89 10.23 -0.05
CA GLU A 212 -3.78 11.35 -0.42
C GLU A 212 -3.13 12.23 -1.51
N ILE A 213 -1.82 12.44 -1.42
CA ILE A 213 -1.07 13.19 -2.44
C ILE A 213 -1.10 12.43 -3.77
N LEU A 214 -0.90 11.11 -3.74
CA LEU A 214 -0.95 10.25 -4.91
C LEU A 214 -2.35 10.19 -5.53
N GLU A 215 -3.40 10.16 -4.70
CA GLU A 215 -4.78 10.23 -5.17
C GLU A 215 -5.03 11.53 -5.96
N ARG A 216 -4.61 12.67 -5.41
CA ARG A 216 -4.71 13.97 -6.09
C ARG A 216 -3.90 14.01 -7.39
N ALA A 217 -2.68 13.47 -7.36
CA ALA A 217 -1.83 13.36 -8.55
C ALA A 217 -2.51 12.54 -9.65
N TYR A 218 -3.07 11.39 -9.26
CA TYR A 218 -3.78 10.51 -10.16
C TYR A 218 -5.03 11.18 -10.74
N ALA A 219 -5.84 11.82 -9.90
CA ALA A 219 -7.05 12.53 -10.32
C ALA A 219 -6.74 13.66 -11.33
N GLU A 220 -5.69 14.45 -11.09
CA GLU A 220 -5.28 15.50 -12.04
C GLU A 220 -4.76 14.87 -13.35
N THR A 221 -4.04 13.75 -13.28
CA THR A 221 -3.58 13.04 -14.48
C THR A 221 -4.73 12.52 -15.33
N GLU A 222 -5.74 11.90 -14.71
CA GLU A 222 -6.92 11.41 -15.42
C GLU A 222 -7.71 12.56 -16.05
N LYS A 223 -7.85 13.68 -15.31
CA LYS A 223 -8.43 14.91 -15.85
C LYS A 223 -7.66 15.42 -17.08
N GLN A 224 -6.33 15.47 -17.03
CA GLN A 224 -5.53 15.89 -18.19
C GLN A 224 -5.66 14.95 -19.38
N LYS A 225 -5.75 13.63 -19.16
CA LYS A 225 -6.00 12.66 -20.26
C LYS A 225 -7.34 12.93 -20.93
N VAL A 226 -8.40 13.16 -20.14
CA VAL A 226 -9.73 13.51 -20.65
C VAL A 226 -9.69 14.82 -21.44
N LEU A 227 -8.99 15.84 -20.92
CA LEU A 227 -8.90 17.15 -21.56
C LEU A 227 -8.05 17.14 -22.83
N LYS A 228 -7.02 16.28 -22.93
CA LYS A 228 -6.17 16.16 -24.13
C LYS A 228 -6.94 15.68 -25.35
N ASP A 229 -7.99 14.89 -25.13
CA ASP A 229 -8.87 14.39 -26.19
C ASP A 229 -9.89 15.44 -26.67
N LEU A 230 -9.95 16.58 -26.00
CA LEU A 230 -10.85 17.69 -26.32
C LEU A 230 -10.07 18.84 -26.96
N PRO A 231 -10.66 19.53 -27.96
CA PRO A 231 -10.04 20.71 -28.55
C PRO A 231 -9.84 21.80 -27.49
N ALA A 232 -8.73 22.53 -27.60
CA ALA A 232 -8.50 23.75 -26.84
C ALA A 232 -9.02 24.94 -27.65
N PHE A 233 -9.79 25.83 -27.03
CA PHE A 233 -10.35 27.01 -27.70
C PHE A 233 -9.72 28.27 -27.14
N LYS A 234 -9.31 29.20 -28.01
CA LYS A 234 -8.74 30.49 -27.58
C LYS A 234 -9.79 31.43 -26.97
N SER A 235 -11.01 31.40 -27.48
CA SER A 235 -12.11 32.22 -27.00
C SER A 235 -13.43 31.59 -27.42
N LEU A 236 -14.30 31.35 -26.44
CA LEU A 236 -15.65 30.86 -26.66
C LEU A 236 -16.68 31.96 -26.40
N PRO A 237 -17.73 32.07 -27.23
CA PRO A 237 -18.90 32.85 -26.87
C PRO A 237 -19.55 32.31 -25.58
N PRO A 238 -20.21 33.15 -24.76
CA PRO A 238 -20.70 32.75 -23.43
C PRO A 238 -21.56 31.47 -23.38
N LEU A 239 -22.41 31.25 -24.38
CA LEU A 239 -23.24 30.04 -24.46
C LEU A 239 -22.43 28.78 -24.81
N ALA A 240 -21.43 28.92 -25.69
CA ALA A 240 -20.54 27.81 -26.02
C ALA A 240 -19.56 27.52 -24.89
N GLU A 241 -19.08 28.56 -24.20
CA GLU A 241 -18.25 28.43 -23.00
C GLU A 241 -19.02 27.67 -21.91
N PHE A 242 -20.29 28.03 -21.68
CA PHE A 242 -21.12 27.33 -20.70
C PHE A 242 -21.35 25.86 -21.07
N ALA A 243 -21.70 25.57 -22.33
CA ALA A 243 -21.87 24.19 -22.80
C ALA A 243 -20.57 23.36 -22.72
N ASP A 244 -19.44 23.94 -23.12
CA ASP A 244 -18.11 23.32 -23.02
C ASP A 244 -17.71 23.04 -21.57
N LYS A 245 -17.99 23.99 -20.66
CA LYS A 245 -17.73 23.85 -19.22
C LYS A 245 -18.52 22.69 -18.60
N ILE A 246 -19.80 22.54 -18.94
CA ILE A 246 -20.63 21.42 -18.48
C ILE A 246 -20.11 20.09 -19.04
N ALA A 247 -19.84 20.03 -20.35
CA ALA A 247 -19.37 18.81 -21.01
C ALA A 247 -18.02 18.34 -20.44
N ARG A 248 -17.07 19.26 -20.22
CA ARG A 248 -15.78 18.97 -19.58
C ARG A 248 -15.96 18.49 -18.14
N ALA A 249 -16.78 19.18 -17.35
CA ALA A 249 -17.05 18.77 -15.97
C ALA A 249 -17.65 17.36 -15.90
N TYR A 250 -18.58 17.04 -16.81
CA TYR A 250 -19.15 15.70 -16.92
C TYR A 250 -18.10 14.64 -17.25
N ARG A 251 -17.20 14.91 -18.19
CA ARG A 251 -16.17 13.92 -18.56
C ARG A 251 -15.11 13.71 -17.49
N ILE A 252 -14.86 14.71 -16.65
CA ILE A 252 -13.85 14.64 -15.58
C ILE A 252 -14.42 13.92 -14.35
N GLY A 253 -15.63 14.29 -13.90
CA GLY A 253 -16.18 13.81 -12.62
C GLY A 253 -17.63 13.33 -12.69
N GLY A 254 -18.14 13.08 -13.90
CA GLY A 254 -19.50 12.61 -14.13
C GLY A 254 -20.56 13.66 -13.79
N TYR A 255 -21.79 13.16 -13.58
CA TYR A 255 -22.96 13.98 -13.29
C TYR A 255 -22.77 14.96 -12.11
N LYS A 256 -22.06 14.53 -11.05
CA LYS A 256 -21.88 15.33 -9.84
C LYS A 256 -21.08 16.62 -10.08
N GLU A 257 -20.07 16.60 -10.94
CA GLU A 257 -19.32 17.81 -11.27
C GLU A 257 -20.08 18.67 -12.29
N ALA A 258 -20.75 18.04 -13.25
CA ALA A 258 -21.58 18.76 -14.23
C ALA A 258 -22.71 19.56 -13.56
N ILE A 259 -23.40 18.98 -12.57
CA ILE A 259 -24.50 19.66 -11.88
C ILE A 259 -24.02 20.84 -11.03
N ARG A 260 -22.82 20.77 -10.44
CA ARG A 260 -22.22 21.91 -9.73
C ARG A 260 -22.01 23.09 -10.68
N VAL A 261 -21.44 22.83 -11.85
CA VAL A 261 -21.28 23.86 -12.90
C VAL A 261 -22.63 24.48 -13.29
N ILE A 262 -23.67 23.67 -13.43
CA ILE A 262 -25.03 24.16 -13.75
C ILE A 262 -25.58 25.03 -12.62
N HIS A 263 -25.40 24.63 -11.36
CA HIS A 263 -25.96 25.33 -10.21
C HIS A 263 -25.21 26.62 -9.84
N ASP A 264 -23.90 26.69 -10.11
CA ASP A 264 -23.08 27.85 -9.79
C ASP A 264 -23.18 28.97 -10.85
N GLU A 265 -23.84 28.70 -11.98
CA GLU A 265 -23.95 29.65 -13.09
C GLU A 265 -25.20 30.52 -12.97
N GLU A 266 -25.05 31.83 -13.17
CA GLU A 266 -26.19 32.72 -13.41
C GLU A 266 -26.73 32.50 -14.84
N MET A 267 -27.96 31.99 -14.92
CA MET A 267 -28.53 31.49 -16.16
C MET A 267 -29.63 32.40 -16.71
N ASP A 268 -29.45 32.87 -17.94
CA ASP A 268 -30.52 33.36 -18.79
C ASP A 268 -31.34 32.19 -19.39
N VAL A 269 -32.40 32.50 -20.13
CA VAL A 269 -33.28 31.49 -20.76
C VAL A 269 -32.51 30.50 -21.64
N LYS A 270 -31.48 30.97 -22.37
CA LYS A 270 -30.71 30.12 -23.28
C LYS A 270 -29.75 29.21 -22.52
N LYS A 271 -29.09 29.72 -21.48
CA LYS A 271 -28.27 28.89 -20.57
C LYS A 271 -29.14 27.86 -19.85
N LYS A 272 -30.34 28.22 -19.39
CA LYS A 272 -31.28 27.26 -18.80
C LYS A 272 -31.69 26.15 -19.79
N ALA A 273 -31.96 26.49 -21.05
CA ALA A 273 -32.22 25.49 -22.07
C ALA A 273 -31.02 24.56 -22.32
N ILE A 274 -29.80 25.11 -22.38
CA ILE A 274 -28.55 24.32 -22.46
C ILE A 274 -28.40 23.39 -21.26
N ALA A 275 -28.58 23.91 -20.03
CA ALA A 275 -28.50 23.12 -18.81
C ALA A 275 -29.52 21.97 -18.80
N TYR A 276 -30.77 22.24 -19.18
CA TYR A 276 -31.80 21.21 -19.28
C TYR A 276 -31.49 20.16 -20.37
N ALA A 277 -30.91 20.57 -21.50
CA ALA A 277 -30.45 19.65 -22.54
C ALA A 277 -29.41 18.65 -22.03
N PHE A 278 -28.45 19.12 -21.21
CA PHE A 278 -27.48 18.26 -20.55
C PHE A 278 -28.12 17.35 -19.51
N LEU A 279 -29.05 17.85 -18.69
CA LEU A 279 -29.81 17.03 -17.74
C LEU A 279 -30.56 15.88 -18.43
N LEU A 280 -31.14 16.14 -19.59
CA LEU A 280 -31.76 15.12 -20.43
C LEU A 280 -30.73 14.13 -20.96
N ALA A 281 -29.60 14.60 -21.51
CA ALA A 281 -28.52 13.74 -22.00
C ALA A 281 -27.93 12.83 -20.90
N PHE A 282 -27.94 13.28 -19.64
CA PHE A 282 -27.50 12.48 -18.50
C PHE A 282 -28.55 11.47 -17.99
N ASN A 283 -29.79 11.51 -18.50
CA ASN A 283 -30.96 10.85 -17.91
C ASN A 283 -31.17 11.25 -16.43
N LYS A 284 -30.99 12.55 -16.13
CA LYS A 284 -31.12 13.14 -14.78
C LYS A 284 -32.01 14.38 -14.74
N ALA A 285 -32.83 14.59 -15.77
CA ALA A 285 -33.82 15.66 -15.76
C ALA A 285 -34.92 15.45 -14.71
N GLU A 286 -35.28 14.19 -14.45
CA GLU A 286 -36.26 13.82 -13.43
C GLU A 286 -35.81 14.30 -12.04
N GLY A 287 -36.63 15.15 -11.40
CA GLY A 287 -36.33 15.79 -10.12
C GLY A 287 -35.76 17.22 -10.21
N GLU A 288 -35.29 17.64 -11.39
CA GLU A 288 -34.76 18.98 -11.65
C GLU A 288 -35.71 19.83 -12.52
N GLU A 289 -36.70 19.21 -13.15
CA GLU A 289 -37.61 19.85 -14.11
C GLU A 289 -38.38 21.06 -13.55
N TRP A 290 -38.66 21.08 -12.25
CA TRP A 290 -39.41 22.16 -11.61
C TRP A 290 -38.65 23.50 -11.62
N LYS A 291 -37.33 23.48 -11.84
CA LYS A 291 -36.49 24.69 -11.93
C LYS A 291 -36.55 25.38 -13.30
N TYR A 292 -37.20 24.75 -14.28
CA TYR A 292 -37.24 25.18 -15.67
C TYR A 292 -38.68 25.46 -16.13
N SER A 293 -38.86 26.50 -16.94
CA SER A 293 -40.15 26.81 -17.60
C SER A 293 -40.40 25.89 -18.80
N ASP A 294 -41.65 25.81 -19.27
CA ASP A 294 -42.00 24.96 -20.43
C ASP A 294 -41.23 25.37 -21.71
N MET A 295 -41.01 26.67 -21.90
CA MET A 295 -40.20 27.18 -23.01
C MET A 295 -38.74 26.70 -22.91
N GLU A 296 -38.15 26.75 -21.72
CA GLU A 296 -36.77 26.28 -21.49
C GLU A 296 -36.67 24.77 -21.70
N LYS A 297 -37.69 24.02 -21.26
CA LYS A 297 -37.75 22.56 -21.45
C LYS A 297 -37.85 22.17 -22.91
N ASP A 298 -38.77 22.77 -23.65
CA ASP A 298 -38.94 22.50 -25.08
C ASP A 298 -37.68 22.87 -25.86
N PHE A 299 -37.06 24.00 -25.52
CA PHE A 299 -35.82 24.38 -26.16
C PHE A 299 -34.67 23.42 -25.81
N GLY A 300 -34.55 23.01 -24.54
CA GLY A 300 -33.55 22.05 -24.10
C GLY A 300 -33.71 20.66 -24.75
N ARG A 301 -34.95 20.19 -24.97
CA ARG A 301 -35.22 18.95 -25.72
C ARG A 301 -34.63 18.99 -27.14
N ASN A 302 -34.76 20.13 -27.82
CA ASN A 302 -34.17 20.31 -29.15
C ASN A 302 -32.63 20.34 -29.14
N LEU A 303 -32.03 20.71 -28.01
CA LEU A 303 -30.57 20.76 -27.84
C LEU A 303 -29.96 19.45 -27.31
N MET A 304 -30.79 18.52 -26.80
CA MET A 304 -30.35 17.29 -26.14
C MET A 304 -29.38 16.46 -26.99
N LYS A 305 -29.64 16.34 -28.30
CA LYS A 305 -28.78 15.58 -29.21
C LYS A 305 -27.33 16.12 -29.19
N TYR A 306 -27.16 17.43 -29.26
CA TYR A 306 -25.83 18.05 -29.25
C TYR A 306 -25.17 17.94 -27.87
N ALA A 307 -25.95 18.05 -26.79
CA ALA A 307 -25.44 17.81 -25.44
C ALA A 307 -24.92 16.37 -25.29
N ALA A 308 -25.62 15.38 -25.85
CA ALA A 308 -25.19 13.98 -25.89
C ALA A 308 -23.90 13.80 -26.72
N GLU A 309 -23.81 14.44 -27.88
CA GLU A 309 -22.59 14.42 -28.69
C GLU A 309 -21.40 15.08 -27.95
N LEU A 310 -21.62 16.19 -27.25
CA LEU A 310 -20.58 16.87 -26.47
C LEU A 310 -20.05 16.02 -25.31
N ILE A 311 -20.81 15.09 -24.76
CA ILE A 311 -20.32 14.19 -23.70
C ILE A 311 -19.60 12.95 -24.23
N GLU A 312 -19.78 12.59 -25.50
CA GLU A 312 -19.15 11.40 -26.11
C GLU A 312 -18.01 11.70 -27.09
N LYS A 313 -18.15 12.71 -27.95
CA LYS A 313 -17.27 12.97 -29.11
C LYS A 313 -15.92 13.60 -28.77
N LYS A 314 -14.91 13.47 -29.63
CA LYS A 314 -13.55 13.98 -29.37
C LYS A 314 -13.06 14.82 -30.57
N GLY A 315 -12.02 15.62 -30.36
CA GLY A 315 -11.38 16.40 -31.43
C GLY A 315 -12.36 17.24 -32.26
N GLU A 316 -12.26 17.15 -33.59
CA GLU A 316 -13.09 17.92 -34.53
C GLU A 316 -14.59 17.62 -34.40
N GLU A 317 -14.97 16.39 -34.06
CA GLU A 317 -16.38 16.03 -33.89
C GLU A 317 -17.00 16.74 -32.67
N TYR A 318 -16.20 16.95 -31.62
CA TYR A 318 -16.63 17.73 -30.46
C TYR A 318 -16.81 19.22 -30.81
N GLU A 319 -15.85 19.80 -31.52
CA GLU A 319 -15.94 21.20 -31.96
C GLU A 319 -17.16 21.43 -32.85
N LYS A 320 -17.43 20.49 -33.76
CA LYS A 320 -18.62 20.53 -34.62
C LYS A 320 -19.91 20.49 -33.80
N ALA A 321 -20.03 19.56 -32.86
CA ALA A 321 -21.21 19.47 -31.98
C ALA A 321 -21.41 20.76 -31.17
N LEU A 322 -20.33 21.38 -30.68
CA LEU A 322 -20.39 22.64 -29.93
C LEU A 322 -20.87 23.80 -30.81
N GLN A 323 -20.37 23.89 -32.04
CA GLN A 323 -20.77 24.91 -33.00
C GLN A 323 -22.23 24.73 -33.44
N GLU A 324 -22.68 23.49 -33.65
CA GLU A 324 -24.07 23.18 -34.00
C GLU A 324 -25.02 23.54 -32.84
N MET A 325 -24.67 23.17 -31.60
CA MET A 325 -25.45 23.56 -30.42
C MET A 325 -25.57 25.09 -30.32
N LEU A 326 -24.45 25.81 -30.46
CA LEU A 326 -24.44 27.28 -30.42
C LEU A 326 -25.33 27.89 -31.53
N THR A 327 -25.28 27.34 -32.73
CA THR A 327 -26.10 27.79 -33.86
C THR A 327 -27.60 27.58 -33.56
N MET A 328 -27.95 26.44 -32.99
CA MET A 328 -29.32 26.12 -32.58
C MET A 328 -29.83 27.00 -31.43
N THR A 329 -28.93 27.59 -30.63
CA THR A 329 -29.31 28.65 -29.66
C THR A 329 -29.60 30.02 -30.31
N GLY A 330 -29.51 30.12 -31.64
CA GLY A 330 -29.71 31.35 -32.41
C GLY A 330 -28.50 32.29 -32.42
N SER A 331 -27.31 31.80 -32.09
CA SER A 331 -26.07 32.57 -32.16
C SER A 331 -25.40 32.40 -33.51
N THR A 332 -25.00 33.52 -34.15
CA THR A 332 -24.24 33.53 -35.41
C THR A 332 -22.72 33.56 -35.19
N LYS A 333 -22.26 33.56 -33.94
CA LYS A 333 -20.84 33.56 -33.60
C LYS A 333 -20.21 32.20 -33.96
N LYS A 334 -19.01 32.24 -34.52
CA LYS A 334 -18.19 31.05 -34.78
C LYS A 334 -17.19 30.83 -33.65
N ILE A 335 -17.05 29.59 -33.24
CA ILE A 335 -16.01 29.10 -32.37
C ILE A 335 -14.70 29.10 -33.16
N ARG A 336 -13.60 29.46 -32.51
CA ARG A 336 -12.25 29.43 -33.09
C ARG A 336 -11.35 28.59 -32.18
N GLY A 337 -10.77 27.53 -32.73
CA GLY A 337 -9.66 26.79 -32.14
C GLY A 337 -8.43 27.64 -31.88
#